data_AF-A0AAQ4E6E7-F1
#
_entry.id   AF-A0AAQ4E6E7-F1
#
_cell.length_a   1.000
_cell.length_b   1.000
_cell.length_c   1.000
_cell.angle_alpha   90.00
_cell.angle_beta   90.00
_cell.angle_gamma   90.00
#
_symmetry.space_group_name_H-M   'P 1'
#
loop_
_entity.id
_entity.type
_entity.pdbx_description
1 polymer ?
#
loop_
_entity_poly.entity_id
_entity_poly.type
_entity_poly.pdbx_seq_one_letter_code
_entity_poly.pdbx_strand_id
1 'polypeptide(L)'
;MVGEATYSKVSTTLPSGIPAFEDGRNGNMPQVVKKWQVFPGRNKFYCDGRLMMARQTGVFLVTVVLIVGTCTLFFVCDCPYLAREISPAIPAVAAVLFLFVMSALFRTSFSDPGVIPRASPEEAADIEKQIEVPNGSSSPTFRPPPRTKEVVVSGQTVKLKYCFTCKIFRPPRASHCSLCDNCVGKVL
;
A
#
# COMPACT_ATOMS: atom_id res chain seq x y z
N MET A 1 -1.38 27.53 -4.11
CA MET A 1 -2.06 26.84 -3.01
C MET A 1 -1.89 25.35 -3.25
N VAL A 2 -0.87 24.74 -2.66
CA VAL A 2 -0.59 23.30 -2.82
C VAL A 2 -1.46 22.59 -1.80
N GLY A 3 -2.48 21.86 -2.27
CA GLY A 3 -3.26 20.99 -1.38
C GLY A 3 -2.31 19.99 -0.73
N GLU A 4 -2.29 19.97 0.61
CA GLU A 4 -1.73 18.85 1.34
C GLU A 4 -2.40 17.59 0.81
N ALA A 5 -1.62 16.69 0.20
CA ALA A 5 -2.06 15.33 -0.01
C ALA A 5 -2.15 14.68 1.36
N THR A 6 -3.25 14.92 2.08
CA THR A 6 -3.54 14.28 3.35
C THR A 6 -3.54 12.78 3.07
N TYR A 7 -2.55 12.07 3.62
CA TYR A 7 -2.47 10.63 3.57
C TYR A 7 -3.69 10.06 4.30
N SER A 8 -4.76 9.81 3.54
CA SER A 8 -5.87 9.00 4.01
C SER A 8 -5.40 7.56 3.94
N LYS A 9 -5.14 6.95 5.10
CA LYS A 9 -4.98 5.49 5.21
C LYS A 9 -6.07 4.83 4.37
N VAL A 10 -5.75 3.71 3.71
CA VAL A 10 -6.76 2.89 3.05
C VAL A 10 -7.67 2.32 4.15
N SER A 11 -8.67 3.11 4.55
CA SER A 11 -9.65 2.69 5.53
C SER A 11 -10.62 1.76 4.83
N THR A 12 -10.66 0.52 5.31
CA THR A 12 -11.61 -0.50 4.86
C THR A 12 -12.91 -0.48 5.67
N THR A 13 -13.02 0.43 6.64
CA THR A 13 -14.27 0.71 7.34
C THR A 13 -15.18 1.57 6.47
N LEU A 14 -16.45 1.16 6.37
CA LEU A 14 -17.52 1.95 5.79
C LEU A 14 -17.55 3.33 6.47
N PRO A 15 -17.56 4.46 5.74
CA PRO A 15 -18.01 5.71 6.32
C PRO A 15 -19.49 5.54 6.67
N SER A 16 -19.85 5.72 7.93
CA SER A 16 -21.24 5.88 8.33
C SER A 16 -21.74 7.20 7.74
N GLY A 17 -22.54 7.17 6.66
CA GLY A 17 -23.31 8.33 6.20
C GLY A 17 -23.01 8.89 4.81
N ILE A 18 -22.88 8.06 3.77
CA ILE A 18 -23.01 8.58 2.38
C ILE A 18 -24.51 8.59 2.03
N PRO A 19 -25.11 9.75 1.69
CA PRO A 19 -26.48 9.80 1.19
C PRO A 19 -26.54 9.10 -0.18
N ALA A 20 -27.53 8.22 -0.34
CA ALA A 20 -27.75 7.47 -1.56
C ALA A 20 -27.90 8.41 -2.77
N PHE A 21 -27.16 8.13 -3.84
CA PHE A 21 -27.45 8.71 -5.16
C PHE A 21 -28.67 7.96 -5.73
N GLU A 22 -29.81 8.64 -5.80
CA GLU A 22 -31.02 8.12 -6.45
C GLU A 22 -30.89 8.25 -7.97
N ASP A 23 -30.64 7.14 -8.68
CA ASP A 23 -30.82 7.05 -10.13
C ASP A 23 -32.24 6.53 -10.43
N GLY A 24 -33.06 7.39 -11.03
CA GLY A 24 -34.49 7.21 -11.23
C GLY A 24 -34.90 6.28 -12.37
N ARG A 25 -34.12 5.26 -12.72
CA ARG A 25 -34.52 4.25 -13.72
C ARG A 25 -34.05 2.85 -13.31
N ASN A 26 -35.04 1.96 -13.17
CA ASN A 26 -34.95 0.53 -12.94
C ASN A 26 -34.74 0.12 -11.46
N GLY A 27 -35.71 -0.62 -10.92
CA GLY A 27 -35.81 -1.03 -9.50
C GLY A 27 -34.81 -2.09 -9.04
N ASN A 28 -33.54 -1.93 -9.37
CA ASN A 28 -32.47 -2.69 -8.75
C ASN A 28 -31.84 -1.85 -7.63
N MET A 29 -31.95 -2.33 -6.39
CA MET A 29 -31.31 -1.70 -5.23
C MET A 29 -29.84 -1.39 -5.55
N PRO A 30 -29.33 -0.17 -5.32
CA PRO A 30 -27.95 0.16 -5.59
C PRO A 30 -27.07 -0.79 -4.77
N GLN A 31 -26.37 -1.68 -5.47
CA GLN A 31 -25.47 -2.62 -4.85
C GLN A 31 -24.35 -1.81 -4.18
N VAL A 32 -24.34 -1.80 -2.85
CA VAL A 32 -23.29 -1.13 -2.07
C VAL A 32 -22.00 -1.92 -2.26
N VAL A 33 -21.19 -1.52 -3.25
CA VAL A 33 -19.91 -2.16 -3.52
C VAL A 33 -18.91 -1.74 -2.44
N LYS A 34 -18.33 -2.72 -1.74
CA LYS A 34 -17.37 -2.44 -0.65
C LYS A 34 -16.08 -1.88 -1.26
N LYS A 35 -15.50 -0.83 -0.66
CA LYS A 35 -14.30 -0.14 -1.17
C LYS A 35 -13.10 -1.07 -1.45
N TRP A 36 -12.94 -2.14 -0.66
CA TRP A 36 -11.86 -3.12 -0.86
C TRP A 36 -12.07 -4.02 -2.08
N GLN A 37 -13.30 -4.17 -2.58
CA GLN A 37 -13.61 -4.94 -3.80
C GLN A 37 -13.23 -4.16 -5.07
N VAL A 38 -13.31 -2.83 -5.00
CA VAL A 38 -12.95 -1.90 -6.09
C VAL A 38 -11.57 -1.29 -5.92
N PHE A 39 -10.78 -1.80 -4.97
CA PHE A 39 -9.46 -1.25 -4.69
C PHE A 39 -8.53 -1.44 -5.90
N PRO A 40 -7.93 -0.36 -6.42
CA PRO A 40 -7.07 -0.47 -7.58
C PRO A 40 -5.71 -1.09 -7.22
N GLY A 41 -5.23 -2.00 -8.06
CA GLY A 41 -3.91 -2.62 -7.93
C GLY A 41 -3.96 -4.14 -7.84
N ARG A 42 -2.86 -4.73 -7.33
CA ARG A 42 -2.67 -6.19 -7.28
C ARG A 42 -2.73 -6.77 -5.86
N ASN A 43 -3.10 -5.96 -4.87
CA ASN A 43 -3.27 -6.39 -3.49
C ASN A 43 -4.48 -7.32 -3.35
N LYS A 44 -4.36 -8.34 -2.49
CA LYS A 44 -5.46 -9.24 -2.11
C LYS A 44 -5.98 -8.86 -0.73
N PHE A 45 -7.29 -8.74 -0.59
CA PHE A 45 -7.93 -8.45 0.68
C PHE A 45 -8.56 -9.71 1.27
N TYR A 46 -8.35 -9.92 2.57
CA TYR A 46 -8.95 -11.01 3.35
C TYR A 46 -9.70 -10.44 4.57
N CYS A 47 -10.52 -11.27 5.23
CA CYS A 47 -11.30 -10.90 6.42
C CYS A 47 -12.13 -9.61 6.22
N ASP A 48 -13.00 -9.59 5.20
CA ASP A 48 -13.85 -8.43 4.85
C ASP A 48 -13.09 -7.11 4.60
N GLY A 49 -11.84 -7.20 4.15
CA GLY A 49 -10.99 -6.03 3.90
C GLY A 49 -10.10 -5.62 5.08
N ARG A 50 -10.12 -6.35 6.19
CA ARG A 50 -9.26 -6.03 7.35
C ARG A 50 -7.78 -6.37 7.12
N LEU A 51 -7.50 -7.35 6.27
CA LEU A 51 -6.14 -7.79 5.96
C LEU A 51 -5.84 -7.47 4.50
N MET A 52 -4.82 -6.66 4.26
CA MET A 52 -4.29 -6.43 2.92
C MET A 52 -3.00 -7.23 2.76
N MET A 53 -2.93 -8.10 1.75
CA MET A 53 -1.74 -8.88 1.41
C MET A 53 -1.25 -8.55 0.01
N ALA A 54 0.04 -8.78 -0.24
CA ALA A 54 0.61 -8.72 -1.57
C ALA A 54 0.09 -9.85 -2.47
N ARG A 55 0.26 -9.69 -3.80
CA ARG A 55 -0.16 -10.67 -4.81
C ARG A 55 0.40 -12.07 -4.55
N GLN A 56 1.61 -12.16 -4.01
CA GLN A 56 2.32 -13.40 -3.71
C GLN A 56 2.06 -13.90 -2.29
N THR A 57 0.80 -14.21 -1.97
CA THR A 57 0.42 -14.80 -0.67
C THR A 57 1.16 -16.11 -0.37
N GLY A 58 1.58 -16.86 -1.40
CA GLY A 58 2.32 -18.12 -1.23
C GLY A 58 3.64 -17.97 -0.50
N VAL A 59 4.43 -16.92 -0.79
CA VAL A 59 5.71 -16.68 -0.12
C VAL A 59 5.50 -16.43 1.38
N PHE A 60 4.49 -15.64 1.72
CA PHE A 60 4.11 -15.40 3.11
C PHE A 60 3.71 -16.71 3.82
N LEU A 61 2.87 -17.54 3.20
CA LEU A 61 2.48 -18.83 3.78
C LEU A 61 3.69 -19.76 3.99
N VAL A 62 4.59 -19.83 3.01
CA VAL A 62 5.84 -20.60 3.14
C VAL A 62 6.68 -20.08 4.31
N THR A 63 6.86 -18.76 4.45
CA THR A 63 7.60 -18.19 5.60
C THR A 63 6.97 -18.54 6.94
N VAL A 64 5.64 -18.47 7.06
CA VAL A 64 4.94 -18.83 8.30
C VAL A 64 5.12 -20.31 8.60
N VAL A 65 4.95 -21.19 7.62
CA VAL A 65 5.13 -22.64 7.80
C VAL A 65 6.56 -22.98 8.20
N LEU A 66 7.56 -22.37 7.57
CA LEU A 66 8.97 -22.61 7.90
C LEU A 66 9.32 -22.11 9.31
N ILE A 67 8.84 -20.93 9.71
CA ILE A 67 9.08 -20.40 11.06
C ILE A 67 8.38 -21.26 12.10
N VAL A 68 7.09 -21.54 11.94
CA VAL A 68 6.32 -22.35 12.88
C VAL A 68 6.87 -23.77 12.95
N GLY A 69 7.19 -24.38 11.80
CA GLY A 69 7.73 -25.73 11.73
C GLY A 69 9.08 -25.85 12.44
N THR A 70 10.04 -24.97 12.12
CA THR A 70 11.37 -25.01 12.75
C THR A 70 11.32 -24.70 14.25
N CYS A 71 10.52 -23.71 14.67
CA CYS A 71 10.34 -23.42 16.09
C CYS A 71 9.64 -24.56 16.83
N THR A 72 8.62 -25.19 16.24
CA THR A 72 7.91 -26.33 16.86
C THR A 72 8.87 -27.49 17.08
N LEU A 73 9.70 -27.82 16.08
CA LEU A 73 10.72 -28.87 16.23
C LEU A 73 11.69 -28.54 17.37
N PHE A 74 12.17 -27.30 17.45
CA PHE A 74 13.03 -26.86 18.54
C PHE A 74 12.34 -26.95 19.93
N PHE A 75 11.07 -26.55 20.03
CA PHE A 75 10.32 -26.64 21.29
C PHE A 75 9.99 -28.07 21.72
N VAL A 76 9.79 -28.99 20.78
CA VAL A 76 9.46 -30.38 21.09
C VAL A 76 10.71 -31.22 21.35
N CYS A 77 11.77 -31.02 20.56
CA CYS A 77 12.98 -31.85 20.62
C CYS A 77 14.01 -31.31 21.63
N ASP A 78 14.36 -30.02 21.54
CA ASP A 78 15.50 -29.46 22.27
C ASP A 78 15.10 -28.86 23.63
N CYS A 79 13.95 -28.20 23.70
CA CYS A 79 13.51 -27.50 24.91
C CYS A 79 13.28 -28.40 26.13
N PRO A 80 12.80 -29.67 26.03
CA PRO A 80 12.67 -30.54 27.20
C PRO A 80 14.02 -30.83 27.87
N TYR A 81 15.06 -31.03 27.07
CA TYR A 81 16.42 -31.23 27.55
C TYR A 81 16.99 -29.93 28.16
N LEU A 82 16.89 -28.81 27.42
CA LEU A 82 17.36 -27.50 27.87
C LEU A 82 16.69 -27.06 29.18
N ALA A 83 15.41 -27.32 29.36
CA ALA A 83 14.66 -26.93 30.56
C ALA A 83 15.07 -27.73 31.80
N ARG A 84 15.39 -29.01 31.65
CA ARG A 84 15.72 -29.92 32.76
C ARG A 84 17.19 -29.88 33.15
N GLU A 85 18.08 -29.85 32.16
CA GLU A 85 19.52 -30.05 32.39
C GLU A 85 20.32 -28.74 32.45
N ILE A 86 19.81 -27.64 31.87
CA ILE A 86 20.56 -26.38 31.78
C ILE A 86 19.82 -25.26 32.52
N SER A 87 18.70 -24.80 31.96
CA SER A 87 17.89 -23.74 32.58
C SER A 87 16.56 -23.59 31.86
N PRO A 88 15.43 -23.49 32.58
CA PRO A 88 14.13 -23.18 31.99
C PRO A 88 14.04 -21.74 31.44
N ALA A 89 15.01 -20.87 31.73
CA ALA A 89 15.05 -19.51 31.18
C ALA A 89 15.28 -19.51 29.66
N ILE A 90 16.04 -20.48 29.13
CA ILE A 90 16.36 -20.56 27.69
C ILE A 90 15.09 -20.78 26.84
N PRO A 91 14.26 -21.82 27.09
CA PRO A 91 13.01 -22.01 26.34
C PRO A 91 12.01 -20.87 26.59
N ALA A 92 12.01 -20.25 27.77
CA ALA A 92 11.16 -19.08 28.03
C ALA A 92 11.52 -17.88 27.13
N VAL A 93 12.82 -17.55 27.02
CA VAL A 93 13.29 -16.49 26.11
C VAL A 93 12.99 -16.85 24.65
N ALA A 94 13.22 -18.10 24.25
CA ALA A 94 12.90 -18.56 22.90
C ALA A 94 11.40 -18.38 22.57
N ALA A 95 10.50 -18.68 23.52
CA ALA A 95 9.06 -18.51 23.34
C ALA A 95 8.68 -17.02 23.17
N VAL A 96 9.27 -16.14 23.98
CA VAL A 96 9.05 -14.68 23.85
C VAL A 96 9.54 -14.17 22.49
N LEU A 97 10.72 -14.60 22.04
CA LEU A 97 11.27 -14.20 20.74
C LEU A 97 10.42 -14.73 19.58
N PHE A 98 9.92 -15.97 19.67
CA PHE A 98 9.00 -16.52 18.67
C PHE A 98 7.73 -15.67 18.54
N LEU A 99 7.09 -15.33 19.66
CA LEU A 99 5.91 -14.46 19.66
C LEU A 99 6.22 -13.08 19.08
N PHE A 100 7.37 -12.51 19.43
CA PHE A 100 7.82 -11.23 18.87
C PHE A 100 7.99 -11.30 17.34
N VAL A 101 8.69 -12.32 16.83
CA VAL A 101 8.89 -12.52 15.38
C VAL A 101 7.58 -12.71 14.66
N MET A 102 6.67 -13.56 15.18
CA MET A 102 5.35 -13.77 14.59
C MET A 102 4.55 -12.47 14.57
N SER A 103 4.55 -11.70 15.67
CA SER A 103 3.86 -10.41 15.73
C SER A 103 4.43 -9.40 14.73
N ALA A 104 5.76 -9.32 14.58
CA ALA A 104 6.42 -8.44 13.63
C ALA A 104 6.13 -8.85 12.19
N LEU A 105 6.12 -10.16 11.90
CA LEU A 105 5.77 -10.71 10.59
C LEU A 105 4.33 -10.37 10.22
N PHE A 106 3.37 -10.56 11.13
CA PHE A 106 1.98 -10.22 10.85
C PHE A 106 1.76 -8.72 10.70
N ARG A 107 2.38 -7.90 11.57
CA ARG A 107 2.31 -6.44 11.46
C ARG A 107 2.85 -5.98 10.12
N THR A 108 4.04 -6.42 9.71
CA THR A 108 4.64 -6.00 8.44
C THR A 108 3.87 -6.51 7.22
N SER A 109 3.32 -7.72 7.29
CA SER A 109 2.61 -8.34 6.17
C SER A 109 1.20 -7.80 5.94
N PHE A 110 0.53 -7.34 6.99
CA PHE A 110 -0.84 -6.83 6.93
C PHE A 110 -0.95 -5.31 7.04
N SER A 111 0.17 -4.62 7.27
CA SER A 111 0.19 -3.16 7.29
C SER A 111 0.13 -2.58 5.88
N ASP A 112 -0.59 -1.47 5.75
CA ASP A 112 -0.57 -0.65 4.55
C ASP A 112 0.86 -0.07 4.36
N PRO A 113 1.54 -0.34 3.23
CA PRO A 113 2.87 0.21 2.96
C PRO A 113 2.86 1.73 2.69
N GLY A 114 1.72 2.39 2.83
CA GLY A 114 1.54 3.81 2.53
C GLY A 114 1.03 4.01 1.11
N VAL A 115 0.02 3.24 0.69
CA VAL A 115 -0.54 3.36 -0.67
C VAL A 115 -1.08 4.75 -0.90
N ILE A 116 -0.59 5.39 -1.96
CA ILE A 116 -1.05 6.69 -2.43
C ILE A 116 -2.23 6.42 -3.39
N PRO A 117 -3.39 7.05 -3.17
CA PRO A 117 -4.55 6.87 -4.04
C PRO A 117 -4.21 7.27 -5.48
N ARG A 118 -4.76 6.52 -6.44
CA ARG A 118 -4.67 6.87 -7.87
C ARG A 118 -5.50 8.13 -8.13
N ALA A 119 -5.08 8.94 -9.10
CA ALA A 119 -5.86 10.11 -9.53
C ALA A 119 -7.25 9.68 -10.00
N SER A 120 -8.26 10.51 -9.73
CA SER A 120 -9.57 10.33 -10.35
C SER A 120 -9.47 10.47 -11.88
N PRO A 121 -10.43 9.94 -12.67
CA PRO A 121 -10.39 10.05 -14.12
C PRO A 121 -10.31 11.50 -14.62
N GLU A 122 -11.00 12.42 -13.95
CA GLU A 122 -10.97 13.86 -14.23
C GLU A 122 -9.60 14.48 -13.90
N GLU A 123 -9.04 14.17 -12.73
CA GLU A 123 -7.70 14.65 -12.32
C GLU A 123 -6.62 14.11 -13.25
N ALA A 124 -6.71 12.84 -13.63
CA ALA A 124 -5.79 12.21 -14.57
C ALA A 124 -5.84 12.88 -15.93
N ALA A 125 -7.03 13.17 -16.47
CA ALA A 125 -7.20 13.85 -17.74
C ALA A 125 -6.64 15.27 -17.73
N ASP A 126 -6.84 16.01 -16.64
CA ASP A 126 -6.30 17.37 -16.51
C ASP A 126 -4.78 17.38 -16.34
N ILE A 127 -4.23 16.43 -15.58
CA ILE A 127 -2.77 16.24 -15.46
C ILE A 127 -2.17 15.87 -16.82
N GLU A 128 -2.80 14.97 -17.57
CA GLU A 128 -2.35 14.57 -18.90
C GLU A 128 -2.38 15.73 -19.90
N LYS A 129 -3.45 16.54 -19.92
CA LYS A 129 -3.52 17.77 -20.72
C LYS A 129 -2.39 18.76 -20.37
N GLN A 130 -2.10 18.94 -19.07
CA GLN A 130 -0.99 19.79 -18.63
C GLN A 130 0.38 19.25 -19.04
N ILE A 131 0.53 17.92 -19.13
CA ILE A 131 1.74 17.31 -19.65
C ILE A 131 1.82 17.52 -21.17
N GLU A 132 0.74 17.34 -21.92
CA GLU A 132 0.71 17.50 -23.38
C GLU A 132 0.91 18.96 -23.85
N VAL A 133 0.63 19.95 -22.99
CA VAL A 133 0.77 21.38 -23.33
C VAL A 133 1.94 22.02 -22.57
N PRO A 134 3.10 22.18 -23.24
CA PRO A 134 3.72 23.49 -23.25
C PRO A 134 4.38 23.77 -24.60
N ASN A 135 3.59 24.11 -25.61
CA ASN A 135 4.08 24.89 -26.74
C ASN A 135 3.14 26.08 -26.94
N GLY A 136 3.38 27.13 -26.16
CA GLY A 136 3.10 28.47 -26.65
C GLY A 136 3.83 28.62 -27.99
N SER A 137 3.08 28.99 -29.01
CA SER A 137 3.55 29.38 -30.35
C SER A 137 4.98 29.93 -30.38
N SER A 138 5.98 29.11 -30.76
CA SER A 138 7.30 29.46 -31.35
C SER A 138 8.45 28.50 -30.94
N SER A 139 8.51 27.29 -31.47
CA SER A 139 9.81 26.64 -31.80
C SER A 139 9.60 25.31 -32.56
N PRO A 140 10.39 25.02 -33.61
CA PRO A 140 10.26 23.80 -34.42
C PRO A 140 11.03 22.60 -33.84
N THR A 141 11.44 22.64 -32.58
CA THR A 141 12.22 21.55 -31.96
C THR A 141 11.32 20.75 -31.05
N PHE A 142 10.87 19.58 -31.52
CA PHE A 142 10.12 18.61 -30.73
C PHE A 142 10.93 18.22 -29.48
N ARG A 143 10.64 18.87 -28.35
CA ARG A 143 11.09 18.43 -27.03
C ARG A 143 9.91 17.65 -26.43
N PRO A 144 10.10 16.36 -26.07
CA PRO A 144 9.02 15.62 -25.45
C PRO A 144 8.56 16.35 -24.18
N PRO A 145 7.26 16.37 -23.91
CA PRO A 145 6.66 17.18 -22.85
C PRO A 145 7.34 16.94 -21.48
N PRO A 146 7.44 17.97 -20.61
CA PRO A 146 8.15 17.85 -19.34
C PRO A 146 7.44 16.85 -18.42
N ARG A 147 7.95 15.63 -18.39
CA ARG A 147 7.52 14.53 -17.50
C ARG A 147 7.86 14.76 -16.02
N THR A 148 8.26 15.99 -15.70
CA THR A 148 8.71 16.42 -14.39
C THR A 148 8.04 17.73 -14.03
N LYS A 149 7.37 17.75 -12.88
CA LYS A 149 6.80 18.97 -12.30
C LYS A 149 7.76 19.48 -11.23
N GLU A 150 8.16 20.74 -11.33
CA GLU A 150 8.96 21.40 -10.31
C GLU A 150 8.03 22.02 -9.27
N VAL A 151 8.24 21.67 -8.00
CA VAL A 151 7.54 22.28 -6.87
C VAL A 151 8.56 22.73 -5.85
N VAL A 152 8.34 23.91 -5.27
CA VAL A 152 9.15 24.41 -4.16
C VAL A 152 8.60 23.81 -2.86
N VAL A 153 9.42 23.03 -2.18
CA VAL A 153 9.13 22.48 -0.84
C VAL A 153 10.18 23.03 0.11
N SER A 154 9.76 23.79 1.12
CA SER A 154 10.66 24.41 2.11
C SER A 154 11.79 25.27 1.49
N GLY A 155 11.51 26.00 0.42
CA GLY A 155 12.49 26.84 -0.28
C GLY A 155 13.43 26.09 -1.24
N GLN A 156 13.34 24.77 -1.33
CA GLN A 156 14.11 23.96 -2.29
C GLN A 156 13.21 23.51 -3.45
N THR A 157 13.68 23.67 -4.69
CA THR A 157 12.99 23.16 -5.89
C THR A 157 13.21 21.65 -6.02
N VAL A 158 12.13 20.88 -5.93
CA VAL A 158 12.16 19.42 -6.06
C VAL A 158 11.44 19.02 -7.35
N LYS A 159 12.10 18.20 -8.16
CA LYS A 159 11.55 17.62 -9.40
C LYS A 159 10.72 16.37 -9.07
N LEU A 160 9.41 16.44 -9.25
CA LEU A 160 8.51 15.30 -9.10
C LEU A 160 8.45 14.50 -10.41
N LYS A 161 8.44 13.18 -10.30
CA LYS A 161 8.32 12.28 -11.46
C LYS A 161 6.89 11.76 -11.59
N TYR A 162 6.35 11.84 -12.80
CA TYR A 162 5.04 11.25 -13.10
C TYR A 162 5.05 9.71 -13.00
N CYS A 163 3.92 9.12 -12.63
CA CYS A 163 3.65 7.68 -12.67
C CYS A 163 2.50 7.39 -13.63
N PHE A 164 2.78 6.66 -14.71
CA PHE A 164 1.78 6.35 -15.73
C PHE A 164 0.70 5.37 -15.29
N THR A 165 1.01 4.48 -14.34
CA THR A 165 0.05 3.50 -13.82
C THR A 165 -0.95 4.16 -12.85
N CYS A 166 -0.45 4.96 -11.91
CA CYS A 166 -1.26 5.60 -10.88
C CYS A 166 -1.80 6.98 -11.30
N LYS A 167 -1.35 7.50 -12.45
CA LYS A 167 -1.73 8.78 -13.05
C LYS A 167 -1.51 10.00 -12.16
N ILE A 168 -0.47 9.96 -11.32
CA ILE A 168 -0.11 11.01 -10.36
C ILE A 168 1.34 11.47 -10.54
N PHE A 169 1.62 12.73 -10.15
CA PHE A 169 2.98 13.15 -9.82
C PHE A 169 3.34 12.63 -8.43
N ARG A 170 4.37 11.77 -8.36
CA ARG A 170 4.77 11.14 -7.11
C ARG A 170 5.30 12.18 -6.12
N PRO A 171 4.79 12.23 -4.88
CA PRO A 171 5.38 13.04 -3.82
C PRO A 171 6.86 12.71 -3.60
N PRO A 172 7.65 13.62 -3.00
CA PRO A 172 9.04 13.34 -2.66
C PRO A 172 9.15 12.04 -1.84
N ARG A 173 10.13 11.19 -2.17
CA ARG A 173 10.38 9.86 -1.54
C ARG A 173 9.35 8.77 -1.85
N ALA A 174 8.30 9.04 -2.62
CA ALA A 174 7.35 8.00 -3.06
C ALA A 174 7.87 7.22 -4.29
N SER A 175 7.60 5.91 -4.32
CA SER A 175 8.02 5.02 -5.41
C SER A 175 6.86 4.14 -5.88
N HIS A 176 6.86 3.77 -7.17
CA HIS A 176 5.89 2.81 -7.69
C HIS A 176 6.39 1.39 -7.44
N CYS A 177 5.60 0.57 -6.77
CA CYS A 177 5.88 -0.84 -6.55
C CYS A 177 5.13 -1.67 -7.60
N SER A 178 5.86 -2.32 -8.51
CA SER A 178 5.28 -3.16 -9.58
C SER A 178 4.62 -4.44 -9.05
N LEU A 179 5.00 -4.90 -7.86
CA LEU A 179 4.41 -6.07 -7.21
C LEU A 179 3.01 -5.78 -6.68
N CYS A 180 2.85 -4.63 -6.00
CA CYS A 180 1.55 -4.17 -5.48
C CYS A 180 0.72 -3.43 -6.54
N ASP A 181 1.37 -2.98 -7.62
CA ASP A 181 0.81 -2.10 -8.65
C ASP A 181 0.29 -0.77 -8.07
N ASN A 182 1.01 -0.24 -7.08
CA ASN A 182 0.61 0.95 -6.35
C ASN A 182 1.82 1.83 -6.07
N CYS A 183 1.62 3.15 -6.15
CA CYS A 183 2.58 4.10 -5.60
C CYS A 183 2.50 4.06 -4.09
N VAL A 184 3.66 3.97 -3.43
CA VAL A 184 3.77 3.93 -1.97
C VAL A 184 4.66 5.08 -1.50
N GLY A 185 4.21 5.77 -0.46
CA GLY A 185 4.95 6.81 0.24
C GLY A 185 5.57 6.28 1.53
N LYS A 186 6.58 6.96 2.04
CA LYS A 186 7.00 6.74 3.43
C LYS A 186 5.95 7.37 4.35
N VAL A 187 5.26 6.56 5.13
CA VAL A 187 4.47 7.04 6.26
C VAL A 187 5.50 7.51 7.29
N LEU A 188 5.61 8.83 7.48
CA LEU A 188 6.38 9.44 8.58
C LEU A 188 5.56 9.41 9.86
#